data_AF-A0AAW0MNR8-F1
#
_entry.id   AF-A0AAW0MNR8-F1
#
_cell.length_a   1.000
_cell.length_b   1.000
_cell.length_c   1.000
_cell.angle_alpha   90.00
_cell.angle_beta   90.00
_cell.angle_gamma   90.00
#
_symmetry.space_group_name_H-M   'P 1'
#
loop_
_entity.id
_entity.type
_entity.pdbx_description
1 polymer ?
#
loop_
_entity_poly.entity_id
_entity_poly.type
_entity_poly.pdbx_seq_one_letter_code
_entity_poly.pdbx_strand_id
1 'polypeptide(L)'
;MSFLLRDISSPLNITDSYTGKGCASSGECSFTGIDHISMNYGMGHSFVNRQCCDTDHCNTANTSIPAPSAGSLQCYSCDPSSFECTANVNCLAGERCFQSSQCL
;
A
#
# COMPACT_ATOMS: atom_id res chain seq x y z
N MET A 1 8.83 7.05 19.21
CA MET A 1 8.10 6.09 18.34
C MET A 1 9.04 5.61 17.26
N SER A 2 8.92 4.34 16.90
CA SER A 2 9.68 3.70 15.83
C SER A 2 8.72 3.11 14.81
N PHE A 3 9.14 3.02 13.56
CA PHE A 3 8.39 2.38 12.50
C PHE A 3 9.20 1.29 11.80
N LEU A 4 8.46 0.32 11.27
CA LEU A 4 8.91 -0.64 10.28
C LEU A 4 7.93 -0.58 9.12
N LEU A 5 8.41 -0.28 7.92
CA LEU A 5 7.63 -0.24 6.70
C LEU A 5 8.13 -1.29 5.73
N ARG A 6 7.21 -2.02 5.13
CA ARG A 6 7.46 -2.97 4.05
C ARG A 6 6.49 -2.71 2.94
N ASP A 7 7.00 -2.63 1.72
CA ASP A 7 6.22 -2.41 0.51
C ASP A 7 6.56 -3.51 -0.48
N ILE A 8 5.54 -4.11 -1.09
CA ILE A 8 5.67 -4.90 -2.30
C ILE A 8 4.80 -4.22 -3.34
N SER A 9 5.44 -3.69 -4.38
CA SER A 9 4.78 -3.05 -5.49
C SER A 9 5.02 -3.83 -6.77
N SER A 10 4.01 -3.92 -7.62
CA SER A 10 4.10 -4.61 -8.91
C SER A 10 3.66 -3.72 -10.07
N PRO A 11 4.38 -2.62 -10.37
CA PRO A 11 4.11 -1.84 -11.58
C PRO A 11 4.38 -2.70 -12.82
N LEU A 12 3.41 -2.78 -13.74
CA LEU A 12 3.60 -3.41 -15.06
C LEU A 12 4.12 -4.86 -14.98
N ASN A 13 3.66 -5.66 -14.01
CA ASN A 13 4.09 -7.04 -13.74
C ASN A 13 5.56 -7.22 -13.31
N ILE A 14 6.25 -6.17 -12.87
CA ILE A 14 7.56 -6.27 -12.24
C ILE A 14 7.39 -6.11 -10.74
N THR A 15 7.69 -7.14 -9.96
CA THR A 15 7.59 -7.07 -8.50
C THR A 15 8.86 -6.46 -7.90
N ASP A 16 8.71 -5.33 -7.22
CA ASP A 16 9.73 -4.67 -6.41
C ASP A 16 9.35 -4.76 -4.92
N SER A 17 10.34 -4.89 -4.05
CA SER A 17 10.13 -4.99 -2.60
C SER A 17 11.07 -4.05 -1.85
N TYR A 18 10.50 -3.23 -0.98
CA TYR A 18 11.22 -2.27 -0.15
C TYR A 18 10.98 -2.55 1.34
N THR A 19 12.02 -2.38 2.16
CA THR A 19 11.91 -2.41 3.63
C THR A 19 12.65 -1.22 4.24
N GLY A 20 11.92 -0.40 4.99
CA GLY A 20 12.44 0.75 5.73
C GLY A 20 12.22 0.60 7.23
N LYS A 21 13.18 1.07 8.03
CA LYS A 21 13.08 1.12 9.50
C LYS A 21 13.63 2.45 9.99
N GLY A 22 13.01 3.01 11.02
CA GLY A 22 13.53 4.22 11.64
C GLY A 22 12.68 4.73 12.79
N CYS A 23 13.01 5.94 13.24
CA CYS A 23 12.19 6.70 14.17
C CYS A 23 11.07 7.43 13.41
N ALA A 24 9.90 7.54 14.02
CA ALA A 24 8.76 8.25 13.46
C ALA A 24 8.21 9.27 14.47
N SER A 25 7.68 10.38 13.95
CA SER A 25 6.86 11.31 14.74
C SER A 25 5.47 10.71 14.98
N SER A 26 4.70 11.31 15.89
CA SER A 26 3.31 10.92 16.13
C SER A 26 2.38 11.17 14.93
N GLY A 27 2.77 12.05 14.01
CA GLY A 27 2.03 12.26 12.76
C GLY A 27 2.14 11.08 11.80
N GLU A 28 3.33 10.49 11.70
CA GLU A 28 3.61 9.32 10.85
C GLU A 28 3.10 8.02 11.48
N CYS A 29 3.20 7.92 12.81
CA CYS A 29 2.71 6.80 13.61
C CYS A 29 1.61 7.27 14.56
N SER A 30 0.39 7.43 14.05
CA SER A 30 -0.75 7.90 14.85
C SER A 30 -1.28 6.87 15.85
N PHE A 31 -0.89 5.60 15.70
CA PHE A 31 -1.26 4.50 16.58
C PHE A 31 -0.14 3.45 16.65
N THR A 32 -0.01 2.77 17.80
CA THR A 32 0.90 1.63 17.99
C THR A 32 0.22 0.34 17.54
N GLY A 33 0.73 -0.28 16.48
CA GLY A 33 0.10 -1.46 15.90
C GLY A 33 0.63 -1.74 14.50
N ILE A 34 -0.11 -2.58 13.77
CA ILE A 34 0.20 -2.93 12.38
C ILE A 34 -0.96 -2.46 11.51
N ASP A 35 -0.63 -1.66 10.49
CA ASP A 35 -1.53 -1.24 9.43
C ASP A 35 -1.17 -1.97 8.14
N HIS A 36 -2.19 -2.55 7.51
CA HIS A 36 -2.08 -3.14 6.18
C HIS A 36 -2.79 -2.24 5.18
N ILE A 37 -2.07 -1.84 4.14
CA ILE A 37 -2.57 -0.96 3.10
C ILE A 37 -2.46 -1.69 1.77
N SER A 38 -3.55 -1.69 1.00
CA SER A 38 -3.61 -2.23 -0.36
C SER A 38 -4.01 -1.09 -1.29
N MET A 39 -3.26 -0.92 -2.37
CA MET A 39 -3.53 0.07 -3.39
C MET A 39 -3.47 -0.59 -4.76
N ASN A 40 -4.52 -0.39 -5.54
CA ASN A 40 -4.59 -0.79 -6.94
C ASN A 40 -4.63 0.45 -7.82
N TYR A 41 -3.63 0.60 -8.68
CA TYR A 41 -3.48 1.73 -9.60
C TYR A 41 -3.98 1.41 -11.02
N GLY A 42 -4.66 0.28 -11.17
CA GLY A 42 -5.09 -0.30 -12.43
C GLY A 42 -3.98 -1.07 -13.15
N MET A 43 -2.84 -0.41 -13.38
CA MET A 43 -1.65 -0.99 -14.05
C MET A 43 -0.74 -1.83 -13.14
N GLY A 44 -1.02 -1.81 -11.85
CA GLY A 44 -0.20 -2.43 -10.85
C GLY A 44 -0.85 -2.28 -9.49
N HIS A 45 -0.22 -2.91 -8.51
CA HIS A 45 -0.67 -2.88 -7.12
C HIS A 45 0.51 -2.58 -6.19
N SER A 46 0.23 -2.04 -5.02
CA SER A 46 1.16 -2.00 -3.89
C SER A 46 0.46 -2.54 -2.66
N PHE A 47 1.21 -3.33 -1.91
CA PHE A 47 0.84 -3.79 -0.59
C PHE A 47 1.87 -3.25 0.39
N VAL A 48 1.40 -2.46 1.35
CA VAL A 48 2.24 -1.87 2.39
C VAL A 48 1.85 -2.46 3.73
N ASN A 49 2.84 -2.92 4.47
CA ASN A 49 2.71 -3.26 5.86
C ASN A 49 3.51 -2.26 6.70
N ARG A 50 2.82 -1.49 7.54
CA ARG A 50 3.43 -0.48 8.40
C ARG A 50 3.17 -0.85 9.85
N GLN A 51 4.25 -1.09 10.58
CA GLN A 51 4.20 -1.28 12.03
C GLN A 51 4.74 -0.05 12.73
N CYS A 52 3.98 0.44 13.69
CA CYS A 52 4.35 1.53 14.59
C CYS A 52 4.42 1.01 16.03
N CYS A 53 5.40 1.47 16.80
CA CYS A 53 5.58 1.09 18.20
C CYS A 53 6.28 2.18 19.01
N ASP A 54 6.11 2.15 20.34
CA ASP A 54 6.41 3.27 21.25
C ASP A 54 7.61 3.05 22.18
N THR A 55 8.23 1.87 22.15
CA THR A 55 9.44 1.57 22.93
C THR A 55 10.70 1.57 22.07
N ASP A 56 11.87 1.58 22.71
CA ASP A 56 13.14 1.56 21.99
C ASP A 56 13.36 0.23 21.26
N HIS A 57 13.85 0.30 20.02
CA HIS A 57 14.15 -0.87 19.18
C HIS A 57 12.99 -1.87 18.97
N CYS A 58 11.74 -1.42 19.11
CA CYS A 58 10.55 -2.27 18.97
C CYS A 58 10.23 -2.67 17.51
N ASN A 59 10.80 -1.99 16.52
CA ASN A 59 10.56 -2.19 15.08
C ASN A 59 11.38 -3.37 14.48
N THR A 60 11.56 -4.43 15.27
CA THR A 60 12.36 -5.62 14.94
C THR A 60 11.57 -6.72 14.26
N ALA A 61 10.24 -6.68 14.32
CA ALA A 61 9.40 -7.73 13.77
C ALA A 61 9.70 -7.97 12.27
N ASN A 62 9.56 -9.22 11.85
CA ASN A 62 9.58 -9.59 10.45
C ASN A 62 8.13 -9.79 10.02
N THR A 63 7.44 -8.70 9.74
CA THR A 63 6.04 -8.79 9.32
C THR A 63 6.00 -9.16 7.83
N SER A 64 5.39 -10.30 7.51
CA SER A 64 5.07 -10.62 6.12
C SER A 64 3.96 -9.70 5.63
N ILE A 65 3.91 -9.48 4.32
CA ILE A 65 2.76 -8.85 3.68
C ILE A 65 1.76 -9.99 3.44
N PRO A 66 0.57 -9.94 4.06
CA PRO A 66 -0.43 -10.98 3.83
C PRO A 66 -0.86 -10.96 2.37
N ALA A 67 -1.07 -12.15 1.81
CA ALA A 67 -1.68 -12.25 0.50
C ALA A 67 -3.09 -11.65 0.56
N PRO A 68 -3.41 -10.70 -0.34
CA PRO A 68 -4.74 -10.10 -0.34
C PRO A 68 -5.79 -11.13 -0.76
N SER A 69 -6.99 -11.01 -0.19
CA SER A 69 -8.14 -11.81 -0.60
C SER A 69 -8.85 -11.14 -1.78
N ALA A 70 -9.44 -11.94 -2.66
CA ALA A 70 -10.24 -11.42 -3.76
C ALA A 70 -11.42 -10.58 -3.24
N GLY A 71 -11.65 -9.42 -3.85
CA GLY A 71 -12.82 -8.58 -3.61
C GLY A 71 -13.83 -8.69 -4.76
N SER A 72 -14.98 -8.05 -4.58
CA SER A 72 -16.06 -7.96 -5.59
C SER A 72 -16.27 -6.54 -6.13
N LEU A 73 -15.60 -5.54 -5.56
CA LEU A 73 -15.68 -4.16 -6.00
C LEU A 73 -14.95 -3.99 -7.33
N GLN A 74 -15.54 -3.23 -8.25
CA GLN A 74 -14.85 -2.74 -9.45
C GLN A 74 -14.72 -1.23 -9.38
N CYS A 75 -13.54 -0.74 -9.76
CA CYS A 75 -13.24 0.69 -9.88
C CYS A 75 -12.77 1.01 -11.29
N TYR A 76 -12.99 2.26 -11.70
CA TYR A 76 -12.36 2.78 -12.92
C TYR A 76 -10.87 3.00 -12.69
N SER A 77 -10.09 2.76 -13.74
CA SER A 77 -8.67 3.05 -13.80
C SER A 77 -8.37 3.82 -15.09
N CYS A 78 -7.30 4.62 -15.05
CA CYS A 78 -6.86 5.40 -16.18
C CYS A 78 -5.64 4.74 -16.81
N ASP A 79 -5.65 4.66 -18.14
CA ASP A 79 -4.45 4.31 -18.90
C ASP A 79 -3.46 5.48 -18.82
N PRO A 80 -2.20 5.27 -18.42
CA PRO A 80 -1.23 6.36 -18.22
C PRO A 80 -0.73 6.98 -19.53
N SER A 81 -0.94 6.29 -20.66
CA SER A 81 -0.39 6.69 -21.95
C SER A 81 -1.37 7.54 -22.74
N SER A 82 -2.66 7.23 -22.62
CA SER A 82 -3.78 7.92 -23.24
C SER A 82 -4.57 8.82 -22.29
N PHE A 83 -4.38 8.65 -20.96
CA PHE A 83 -5.13 9.32 -19.90
C PHE A 83 -6.64 9.01 -19.90
N GLU A 84 -7.06 7.98 -20.64
CA GLU A 84 -8.45 7.53 -20.71
C GLU A 84 -8.82 6.70 -19.48
N CYS A 85 -9.86 7.10 -18.75
CA CYS A 85 -10.32 6.46 -17.51
C CYS A 85 -11.54 5.55 -17.72
N THR A 86 -11.45 4.66 -18.70
CA THR A 86 -12.58 3.80 -19.12
C THR A 86 -12.42 2.33 -18.73
N ALA A 87 -11.23 1.94 -18.26
CA ALA A 87 -10.95 0.55 -17.90
C ALA A 87 -11.46 0.22 -16.49
N ASN A 88 -12.08 -0.94 -16.33
CA ASN A 88 -12.47 -1.47 -15.02
C ASN A 88 -11.37 -2.36 -14.46
N VAL A 89 -11.07 -2.21 -13.16
CA VAL A 89 -10.22 -3.13 -12.42
C VAL A 89 -10.94 -3.74 -11.24
N ASN A 90 -10.62 -5.01 -10.99
CA ASN A 90 -11.15 -5.75 -9.85
C ASN A 90 -10.33 -5.37 -8.61
N CYS A 91 -11.02 -4.87 -7.61
CA CYS A 91 -10.43 -4.54 -6.33
C CYS A 91 -10.34 -5.77 -5.43
N LEU A 92 -9.33 -5.76 -4.57
CA LEU A 92 -9.13 -6.73 -3.52
C LEU A 92 -10.01 -6.41 -2.30
N ALA A 93 -10.14 -7.36 -1.39
CA ALA A 93 -10.94 -7.19 -0.19
C ALA A 93 -10.41 -6.01 0.66
N GLY A 94 -11.29 -5.08 1.02
CA GLY A 94 -10.95 -3.90 1.82
C GLY A 94 -10.48 -2.68 1.02
N GLU A 95 -10.24 -2.82 -0.29
CA GLU A 95 -9.97 -1.69 -1.17
C GLU A 95 -11.22 -0.84 -1.42
N ARG A 96 -10.99 0.45 -1.73
CA ARG A 96 -12.04 1.43 -2.04
C ARG A 96 -11.61 2.25 -3.24
N CYS A 97 -12.57 2.63 -4.09
CA CYS A 97 -12.26 3.51 -5.22
C CYS A 97 -11.83 4.89 -4.70
N PHE A 98 -10.78 5.43 -5.30
CA PHE A 98 -10.32 6.79 -5.08
C PHE A 98 -9.96 7.42 -6.42
N GLN A 99 -10.02 8.75 -6.46
CA GLN A 99 -9.60 9.52 -7.62
C GLN A 99 -8.49 10.47 -7.17
N SER A 100 -7.37 10.46 -7.90
CA SER A 100 -6.30 11.45 -7.76
C SER A 100 -6.32 12.36 -8.97
N SER A 101 -6.10 13.66 -8.76
CA SER A 101 -6.00 14.66 -9.83
C SER A 101 -4.55 14.98 -10.23
N GLN A 102 -3.56 14.23 -9.71
CA GLN A 102 -2.15 14.48 -9.99
C GLN A 102 -1.46 13.22 -10.55
N CYS A 103 -1.18 13.23 -11.85
CA CYS A 103 -0.07 12.50 -12.45
C CYS A 103 1.12 13.48 -12.50
N LEU A 104 2.15 13.26 -11.69
CA LEU A 104 3.46 13.90 -11.86
C LEU A 104 4.42 12.88 -12.46
#